data_AF-A0A851HHQ4-F1
#
_entry.id   AF-A0A851HHQ4-F1
#
_cell.length_a   1.000
_cell.length_b   1.000
_cell.length_c   1.000
_cell.angle_alpha   90.00
_cell.angle_beta   90.00
_cell.angle_gamma   90.00
#
_symmetry.space_group_name_H-M   'P 1'
#
loop_
_entity.id
_entity.type
_entity.pdbx_description
1 polymer ?
#
loop_
_entity_poly.entity_id
_entity_poly.type
_entity_poly.pdbx_seq_one_letter_code
_entity_poly.pdbx_strand_id
1 'polypeptide(L)'
;MGFLFILFFAIKMSPHNKHHYNNTSHHESANLKDSSFANIKKHYDDEVSNLKQEKIKNFTNIKLLPLLGLEEFMKNYNKQETYPIIFTPDAEEMIQFIDKTFQGRLSTACLTLIQGTIDWISQQLRKNIILKIEKHIVKENEKHSHNEEYSATSKFKKQIICQMKNTNNSHFYIEEYNDTPGDGYCFFHALNSILKKAINENEFNKLQEKIQKAFKNG
;
A
#
# COMPACT_ATOMS: atom_id res chain seq x y z
N MET A 1 -9.14 -34.82 -45.26
CA MET A 1 -10.15 -34.38 -44.27
C MET A 1 -9.44 -34.16 -42.94
N GLY A 2 -8.88 -32.98 -42.73
CA GLY A 2 -8.13 -32.66 -41.52
C GLY A 2 -8.29 -31.18 -41.22
N PHE A 3 -8.91 -30.87 -40.10
CA PHE A 3 -8.90 -29.53 -39.51
C PHE A 3 -8.69 -29.70 -38.01
N LEU A 4 -7.46 -29.44 -37.57
CA LEU A 4 -7.09 -29.27 -36.18
C LEU A 4 -7.35 -27.79 -35.84
N PHE A 5 -8.35 -27.51 -35.00
CA PHE A 5 -8.56 -26.17 -34.45
C PHE A 5 -7.57 -25.95 -33.30
N ILE A 6 -6.59 -25.07 -33.50
CA ILE A 6 -5.78 -24.51 -32.41
C ILE A 6 -6.46 -23.21 -31.97
N LEU A 7 -7.05 -23.21 -30.78
CA LEU A 7 -7.49 -21.99 -30.10
C LEU A 7 -6.26 -21.18 -29.70
N PHE A 8 -6.02 -20.06 -30.37
CA PHE A 8 -5.14 -19.01 -29.87
C PHE A 8 -5.88 -18.18 -28.82
N PHE A 9 -5.57 -18.39 -27.54
CA PHE A 9 -5.86 -17.38 -26.52
C PHE A 9 -4.92 -16.19 -26.76
N ALA A 10 -5.42 -15.16 -27.44
CA ALA A 10 -4.82 -13.85 -27.41
C ALA A 10 -5.00 -13.28 -25.99
N ILE A 11 -4.03 -13.52 -25.11
CA ILE A 11 -3.87 -12.74 -23.89
C ILE A 11 -3.56 -11.31 -24.34
N LYS A 12 -4.59 -10.47 -24.36
CA LYS A 12 -4.46 -9.04 -24.57
C LYS A 12 -3.73 -8.49 -23.35
N MET A 13 -2.40 -8.51 -23.38
CA MET A 13 -1.60 -7.77 -22.40
C MET A 13 -2.01 -6.31 -22.54
N SER A 14 -2.71 -5.82 -21.53
CA SER A 14 -2.95 -4.39 -21.36
C SER A 14 -1.59 -3.69 -21.40
N PRO A 15 -1.44 -2.57 -22.14
CA PRO A 15 -0.18 -1.85 -22.15
C PRO A 15 0.07 -1.35 -20.72
N HIS A 16 0.99 -2.02 -20.03
CA HIS A 16 1.58 -1.48 -18.82
C HIS A 16 2.18 -0.13 -19.20
N ASN A 17 1.58 0.96 -18.71
CA ASN A 17 2.28 2.23 -18.63
C ASN A 17 3.59 1.95 -17.88
N LYS A 18 4.71 1.93 -18.61
CA LYS A 18 6.05 1.95 -18.05
C LYS A 18 6.24 3.34 -17.45
N HIS A 19 5.69 3.58 -16.27
CA HIS A 19 6.10 4.71 -15.45
C HIS A 19 7.50 4.37 -14.93
N HIS A 20 8.49 4.99 -15.57
CA HIS A 20 9.84 5.06 -15.04
C HIS A 20 9.80 5.96 -13.80
N TYR A 21 9.58 5.35 -12.63
CA TYR A 21 9.79 6.03 -11.35
C TYR A 21 11.30 6.16 -11.14
N ASN A 22 11.86 7.26 -11.64
CA ASN A 22 13.20 7.68 -11.25
C ASN A 22 13.12 8.10 -9.78
N ASN A 23 13.59 7.22 -8.90
CA ASN A 23 13.68 7.45 -7.47
C ASN A 23 14.93 8.31 -7.15
N THR A 24 15.10 9.42 -7.87
CA THR A 24 16.04 10.46 -7.45
C THR A 24 15.34 11.21 -6.33
N SER A 25 15.89 11.10 -5.13
CA SER A 25 15.50 11.83 -3.93
C SER A 25 15.64 13.35 -4.14
N HIS A 26 14.72 13.93 -4.90
CA HIS A 26 14.50 15.36 -4.88
C HIS A 26 13.51 15.63 -3.76
N HIS A 27 14.03 16.07 -2.62
CA HIS A 27 13.27 16.81 -1.61
C HIS A 27 12.82 18.15 -2.22
N GLU A 28 11.96 18.10 -3.24
CA GLU A 28 11.23 19.26 -3.69
C GLU A 28 10.08 19.48 -2.73
N SER A 29 10.16 20.56 -1.98
CA SER A 29 9.05 21.06 -1.18
C SER A 29 7.91 21.44 -2.12
N ALA A 30 6.96 20.53 -2.33
CA ALA A 30 5.74 20.86 -3.06
C ALA A 30 5.00 21.97 -2.31
N ASN A 31 4.82 23.11 -2.96
CA ASN A 31 4.04 24.22 -2.44
C ASN A 31 2.58 23.76 -2.29
N LEU A 32 2.14 23.49 -1.06
CA LEU A 32 0.80 23.00 -0.69
C LEU A 32 -0.36 23.98 -0.95
N LYS A 33 -0.17 24.99 -1.81
CA LYS A 33 -1.27 25.80 -2.38
C LYS A 33 -1.81 25.19 -3.68
N ASP A 34 -1.58 23.90 -3.89
CA ASP A 34 -2.07 23.21 -5.07
C ASP A 34 -3.55 22.85 -4.89
N SER A 35 -4.40 23.39 -5.76
CA SER A 35 -5.83 23.05 -5.85
C SER A 35 -6.07 21.54 -5.94
N SER A 36 -5.07 20.79 -6.41
CA SER A 36 -5.06 19.34 -6.54
C SER A 36 -5.33 18.62 -5.21
N PHE A 37 -4.69 19.01 -4.10
CA PHE A 37 -4.93 18.32 -2.83
C PHE A 37 -6.30 18.62 -2.23
N ALA A 38 -6.76 19.88 -2.31
CA ALA A 38 -8.10 20.23 -1.85
C ALA A 38 -9.16 19.38 -2.56
N ASN A 39 -8.97 19.12 -3.85
CA ASN A 39 -9.82 18.23 -4.63
C ASN A 39 -9.72 16.77 -4.18
N ILE A 40 -8.51 16.23 -3.97
CA ILE A 40 -8.29 14.86 -3.46
C ILE A 40 -8.94 14.68 -2.08
N LYS A 41 -8.74 15.64 -1.17
CA LYS A 41 -9.29 15.61 0.19
C LYS A 41 -10.81 15.66 0.17
N LYS A 42 -11.38 16.55 -0.64
CA LYS A 42 -12.83 16.62 -0.84
C LYS A 42 -13.37 15.29 -1.37
N HIS A 43 -12.75 14.73 -2.42
CA HIS A 43 -13.13 13.43 -2.97
C HIS A 43 -13.06 12.33 -1.91
N TYR A 44 -11.98 12.28 -1.12
CA TYR A 44 -11.86 11.34 -0.02
C TYR A 44 -12.98 11.49 1.01
N ASP A 45 -13.29 12.73 1.44
CA ASP A 45 -14.34 12.98 2.43
C ASP A 45 -15.73 12.58 1.89
N ASP A 46 -16.00 12.89 0.62
CA ASP A 46 -17.23 12.51 -0.08
C ASP A 46 -17.34 10.97 -0.16
N GLU A 47 -16.27 10.27 -0.57
CA GLU A 47 -16.25 8.81 -0.61
C GLU A 47 -16.42 8.18 0.78
N VAL A 48 -15.71 8.68 1.80
CA VAL A 48 -15.85 8.24 3.20
C VAL A 48 -17.30 8.35 3.67
N SER A 49 -17.96 9.48 3.39
CA SER A 49 -19.36 9.69 3.73
C SER A 49 -20.31 8.74 2.98
N ASN A 50 -19.93 8.34 1.77
CA ASN A 50 -20.68 7.42 0.91
C ASN A 50 -20.35 5.94 1.15
N LEU A 51 -19.36 5.61 2.00
CA LEU A 51 -19.14 4.22 2.39
C LEU A 51 -20.33 3.73 3.20
N LYS A 52 -21.17 2.95 2.51
CA LYS A 52 -22.07 2.03 3.18
C LYS A 52 -21.22 1.17 4.09
N GLN A 53 -21.35 1.35 5.40
CA GLN A 53 -20.70 0.51 6.41
C GLN A 53 -20.88 -0.98 6.09
N GLU A 54 -22.00 -1.35 5.46
CA GLU A 54 -22.28 -2.68 4.93
C GLU A 54 -21.25 -3.22 3.93
N LYS A 55 -20.68 -2.39 3.04
CA LYS A 55 -19.62 -2.83 2.12
C LYS A 55 -18.34 -3.23 2.87
N ILE A 56 -17.99 -2.47 3.91
CA ILE A 56 -16.78 -2.69 4.72
C ILE A 56 -16.99 -3.83 5.73
N LYS A 57 -18.22 -4.09 6.19
CA LYS A 57 -18.53 -5.16 7.17
C LYS A 57 -18.01 -6.54 6.76
N ASN A 58 -17.90 -6.78 5.46
CA ASN A 58 -17.41 -8.05 4.90
C ASN A 58 -15.91 -8.07 4.57
N PHE A 59 -15.19 -6.97 4.83
CA PHE A 59 -13.76 -6.91 4.55
C PHE A 59 -12.99 -7.70 5.62
N THR A 60 -12.02 -8.49 5.15
CA THR A 60 -11.03 -9.11 6.03
C THR A 60 -10.05 -8.06 6.54
N ASN A 61 -9.30 -8.38 7.61
CA ASN A 61 -8.28 -7.46 8.14
C ASN A 61 -7.29 -7.01 7.07
N ILE A 62 -6.94 -7.88 6.12
CA ILE A 62 -6.06 -7.56 5.00
C ILE A 62 -6.65 -6.44 4.12
N LYS A 63 -7.97 -6.47 3.88
CA LYS A 63 -8.66 -5.42 3.11
C LYS A 63 -8.98 -4.17 3.92
N LEU A 64 -8.97 -4.26 5.25
CA LEU A 64 -9.13 -3.11 6.15
C LEU A 64 -7.84 -2.30 6.32
N LEU A 65 -6.68 -2.95 6.34
CA LEU A 65 -5.37 -2.28 6.45
C LEU A 65 -5.16 -1.12 5.47
N PRO A 66 -5.42 -1.26 4.15
CA PRO A 66 -5.25 -0.14 3.22
C PRO A 66 -6.19 1.03 3.53
N LEU A 67 -7.39 0.79 4.03
CA LEU A 67 -8.31 1.87 4.45
C LEU A 67 -7.72 2.65 5.63
N LEU A 68 -7.16 1.94 6.62
CA LEU A 68 -6.52 2.56 7.79
C LEU A 68 -5.26 3.33 7.39
N GLY A 69 -4.46 2.76 6.50
CA GLY A 69 -3.28 3.44 5.96
C GLY A 69 -3.66 4.70 5.19
N LEU A 70 -4.70 4.65 4.35
CA LEU A 70 -5.21 5.81 3.64
C LEU A 70 -5.71 6.88 4.62
N GLU A 71 -6.51 6.50 5.62
CA GLU A 71 -7.01 7.43 6.64
C GLU A 71 -5.86 8.12 7.39
N GLU A 72 -4.85 7.36 7.80
CA GLU A 72 -3.68 7.90 8.51
C GLU A 72 -2.87 8.86 7.63
N PHE A 73 -2.69 8.53 6.35
CA PHE A 73 -2.07 9.43 5.40
C PHE A 73 -2.88 10.73 5.23
N MET A 74 -4.18 10.63 4.99
CA MET A 74 -5.05 11.79 4.77
C MET A 74 -5.12 12.72 5.99
N LYS A 75 -5.02 12.20 7.21
CA LYS A 75 -4.94 12.99 8.46
C LYS A 75 -3.67 13.83 8.57
N ASN A 76 -2.58 13.35 7.99
CA ASN A 76 -1.25 13.92 8.20
C ASN A 76 -0.67 14.59 6.94
N TYR A 77 -1.31 14.44 5.78
CA TYR A 77 -0.87 15.03 4.52
C TYR A 77 -0.56 16.54 4.61
N ASN A 78 -1.41 17.30 5.28
CA ASN A 78 -1.24 18.75 5.44
C ASN A 78 -0.18 19.15 6.47
N LYS A 79 0.36 18.20 7.23
CA LYS A 79 1.38 18.44 8.24
C LYS A 79 2.73 18.11 7.59
N GLN A 80 3.31 19.08 6.88
CA GLN A 80 4.59 18.96 6.15
C GLN A 80 5.73 18.31 6.96
N GLU A 81 5.68 18.39 8.28
CA GLU A 81 6.68 17.78 9.18
C GLU A 81 6.53 16.27 9.36
N THR A 82 5.34 15.70 9.05
CA THR A 82 5.02 14.31 9.37
C THR A 82 5.35 13.39 8.20
N TYR A 83 4.94 13.73 6.99
CA TYR A 83 5.27 12.94 5.80
C TYR A 83 6.28 13.74 4.97
N PRO A 84 7.51 13.23 4.75
CA PRO A 84 8.29 13.77 3.65
C PRO A 84 7.41 13.64 2.41
N ILE A 85 7.34 14.67 1.58
CA ILE A 85 6.63 14.61 0.30
C ILE A 85 7.47 13.72 -0.61
N ILE A 86 7.43 12.41 -0.38
CA ILE A 86 8.10 11.39 -1.21
C ILE A 86 7.29 11.20 -2.50
N PHE A 87 6.07 11.73 -2.56
CA PHE A 87 5.20 11.66 -3.72
C PHE A 87 4.18 12.79 -3.71
N THR A 88 4.19 13.64 -4.73
CA THR A 88 3.00 14.39 -5.13
C THR A 88 2.26 13.48 -6.11
N PRO A 89 1.25 12.73 -5.68
CA PRO A 89 0.50 11.92 -6.62
C PRO A 89 -0.15 12.85 -7.65
N ASP A 90 -0.15 12.42 -8.91
CA ASP A 90 -1.10 12.97 -9.86
C ASP A 90 -2.51 12.85 -9.25
N ALA A 91 -3.28 13.95 -9.26
CA ALA A 91 -4.54 14.00 -8.53
C ALA A 91 -5.54 12.97 -9.06
N GLU A 92 -5.53 12.70 -10.36
CA GLU A 92 -6.36 11.68 -10.98
C GLU A 92 -5.92 10.28 -10.52
N GLU A 93 -4.62 10.02 -10.50
CA GLU A 93 -4.07 8.75 -10.00
C GLU A 93 -4.46 8.50 -8.54
N MET A 94 -4.37 9.53 -7.69
CA MET A 94 -4.77 9.42 -6.27
C MET A 94 -6.26 9.16 -6.12
N ILE A 95 -7.11 9.84 -6.88
CA ILE A 95 -8.56 9.65 -6.87
C ILE A 95 -8.90 8.21 -7.29
N GLN A 96 -8.37 7.75 -8.42
CA GLN A 96 -8.57 6.36 -8.87
C GLN A 96 -8.09 5.35 -7.83
N PHE A 97 -7.03 5.69 -7.10
CA PHE A 97 -6.46 4.85 -6.06
C PHE A 97 -7.34 4.80 -4.79
N ILE A 98 -7.89 5.94 -4.38
CA ILE A 98 -8.89 6.05 -3.30
C ILE A 98 -10.10 5.17 -3.64
N ASP A 99 -10.63 5.30 -4.85
CA ASP A 99 -11.79 4.52 -5.31
C ASP A 99 -11.51 3.01 -5.28
N LYS A 100 -10.37 2.57 -5.82
CA LYS A 100 -9.96 1.16 -5.79
C LYS A 100 -9.82 0.62 -4.37
N THR A 101 -9.35 1.46 -3.43
CA THR A 101 -9.23 1.11 -2.02
C THR A 101 -10.60 0.85 -1.41
N PHE A 102 -11.54 1.80 -1.55
CA PHE A 102 -12.90 1.68 -1.01
C PHE A 102 -13.74 0.59 -1.69
N GLN A 103 -13.49 0.29 -2.96
CA GLN A 103 -14.16 -0.77 -3.69
C GLN A 103 -13.61 -2.18 -3.37
N GLY A 104 -12.49 -2.29 -2.64
CA GLY A 104 -11.89 -3.58 -2.36
C GLY A 104 -11.22 -4.22 -3.60
N ARG A 105 -10.69 -3.39 -4.50
CA ARG A 105 -10.17 -3.75 -5.84
C ARG A 105 -8.78 -3.18 -6.11
N LEU A 106 -7.92 -3.16 -5.09
CA LEU A 106 -6.51 -2.82 -5.31
C LEU A 106 -5.87 -3.79 -6.32
N SER A 107 -4.88 -3.29 -7.05
CA SER A 107 -4.02 -4.11 -7.92
C SER A 107 -2.63 -4.31 -7.31
N THR A 108 -2.17 -3.33 -6.54
CA THR A 108 -1.01 -3.40 -5.65
C THR A 108 -1.05 -2.22 -4.66
N ALA A 109 -0.12 -2.16 -3.72
CA ALA A 109 0.03 -1.00 -2.84
C ALA A 109 0.85 0.10 -3.50
N CYS A 110 0.33 1.34 -3.49
CA CYS A 110 1.12 2.53 -3.82
C CYS A 110 1.91 3.01 -2.60
N LEU A 111 2.88 3.90 -2.83
CA LEU A 111 3.73 4.45 -1.77
C LEU A 111 2.92 5.12 -0.65
N THR A 112 1.87 5.85 -1.01
CA THR A 112 0.97 6.51 -0.06
C THR A 112 0.37 5.53 0.95
N LEU A 113 -0.13 4.38 0.48
CA LEU A 113 -0.65 3.36 1.40
C LEU A 113 0.46 2.69 2.18
N ILE A 114 1.61 2.42 1.56
CA ILE A 114 2.74 1.80 2.26
C ILE A 114 3.09 2.66 3.48
N GLN A 115 3.30 3.96 3.27
CA GLN A 115 3.67 4.89 4.33
C GLN A 115 2.57 5.03 5.38
N GLY A 116 1.34 5.33 4.97
CA GLY A 116 0.22 5.49 5.90
C GLY A 116 -0.06 4.22 6.71
N THR A 117 0.11 3.04 6.10
CA THR A 117 -0.08 1.75 6.79
C THR A 117 1.01 1.52 7.84
N ILE A 118 2.30 1.71 7.50
CA ILE A 118 3.37 1.52 8.49
C ILE A 118 3.27 2.55 9.63
N ASP A 119 2.80 3.76 9.34
CA ASP A 119 2.54 4.79 10.35
C ASP A 119 1.40 4.39 11.30
N TRP A 120 0.27 3.97 10.74
CA TRP A 120 -0.88 3.54 11.54
C TRP A 120 -0.50 2.36 12.45
N ILE A 121 0.15 1.33 11.91
CA ILE A 121 0.56 0.15 12.69
C ILE A 121 1.61 0.55 13.75
N SER A 122 2.57 1.41 13.39
CA SER A 122 3.60 1.93 14.31
C SER A 122 2.98 2.56 15.55
N GLN A 123 1.95 3.40 15.37
CA GLN A 123 1.17 3.98 16.47
C GLN A 123 0.45 2.92 17.30
N GLN A 124 -0.18 1.93 16.65
CA GLN A 124 -0.92 0.89 17.37
C GLN A 124 -0.03 0.00 18.24
N LEU A 125 1.20 -0.24 17.81
CA LEU A 125 2.19 -1.06 18.51
C LEU A 125 3.11 -0.25 19.43
N ARG A 126 3.10 1.09 19.32
CA ARG A 126 4.07 2.00 19.96
C ARG A 126 5.52 1.59 19.69
N LYS A 127 5.78 1.19 18.44
CA LYS A 127 7.08 0.71 17.94
C LYS A 127 7.29 1.28 16.55
N ASN A 128 8.48 1.79 16.27
CA ASN A 128 8.80 2.34 14.96
C ASN A 128 8.97 1.19 13.96
N ILE A 129 8.21 1.22 12.87
CA ILE A 129 8.32 0.23 11.80
C ILE A 129 9.33 0.73 10.77
N ILE A 130 10.35 -0.09 10.49
CA ILE A 130 11.32 0.14 9.42
C ILE A 130 11.06 -0.93 8.37
N LEU A 131 10.52 -0.52 7.24
CA LEU A 131 10.20 -1.37 6.10
C LEU A 131 11.36 -1.32 5.09
N LYS A 132 11.92 -2.47 4.75
CA LYS A 132 12.95 -2.64 3.72
C LYS A 132 12.38 -3.46 2.58
N ILE A 133 12.44 -2.93 1.36
CA ILE A 133 11.89 -3.56 0.17
C ILE A 133 13.03 -3.78 -0.83
N GLU A 134 13.32 -5.05 -1.10
CA GLU A 134 14.23 -5.43 -2.17
C GLU A 134 13.45 -5.51 -3.49
N LYS A 135 13.65 -4.55 -4.39
CA LYS A 135 12.94 -4.46 -5.67
C LYS A 135 13.69 -5.17 -6.77
N HIS A 136 13.05 -6.20 -7.32
CA HIS A 136 13.51 -7.01 -8.44
C HIS A 136 12.84 -6.53 -9.72
N ILE A 137 13.59 -5.84 -10.57
CA ILE A 137 13.12 -5.44 -11.89
C ILE A 137 13.61 -6.47 -12.90
N VAL A 138 12.68 -7.10 -13.61
CA VAL A 138 12.94 -8.05 -14.69
C VAL A 138 12.61 -7.36 -16.01
N LYS A 139 13.64 -6.97 -16.77
CA LYS A 139 13.51 -6.43 -18.13
C LYS A 139 14.46 -7.20 -19.04
N GLU A 140 13.96 -7.75 -20.14
CA GLU A 140 14.78 -8.19 -21.28
C GLU A 140 16.02 -9.04 -20.90
N ASN A 141 15.84 -10.03 -20.02
CA ASN A 141 16.87 -10.93 -19.48
C ASN A 141 17.88 -10.33 -18.49
N GLU A 142 17.75 -9.07 -18.11
CA GLU A 142 18.51 -8.46 -17.02
C GLU A 142 17.69 -8.46 -15.72
N LYS A 143 18.35 -8.87 -14.63
CA LYS A 143 17.82 -8.78 -13.27
C LYS A 143 18.54 -7.65 -12.56
N HIS A 144 17.83 -6.56 -12.31
CA HIS A 144 18.31 -5.44 -11.50
C HIS A 144 17.63 -5.50 -10.12
N SER A 145 18.43 -5.48 -9.05
CA SER A 145 17.95 -5.39 -7.68
C SER A 145 18.32 -4.03 -7.07
N HIS A 146 17.35 -3.32 -6.51
CA HIS A 146 17.59 -2.11 -5.72
C HIS A 146 16.82 -2.18 -4.41
N ASN A 147 17.41 -1.63 -3.35
CA ASN A 147 16.78 -1.63 -2.03
C ASN A 147 16.16 -0.27 -1.74
N GLU A 148 14.93 -0.28 -1.27
CA GLU A 148 14.23 0.89 -0.76
C GLU A 148 13.95 0.69 0.73
N GLU A 149 14.05 1.77 1.49
CA GLU A 149 13.76 1.76 2.92
C GLU A 149 12.75 2.87 3.25
N TYR A 150 11.71 2.49 3.98
CA TYR A 150 10.67 3.37 4.48
C TYR A 150 10.62 3.23 5.99
N SER A 151 10.52 4.34 6.71
CA SER A 151 10.35 4.33 8.15
C SER A 151 9.05 5.00 8.52
N ALA A 152 8.37 4.47 9.53
CA ALA A 152 7.28 5.19 10.15
C ALA A 152 7.80 6.54 10.70
N THR A 153 6.98 7.54 10.55
CA THR A 153 7.19 8.94 10.92
C THR A 153 7.27 9.09 12.45
N SER A 154 6.62 8.16 13.17
CA SER A 154 6.64 8.10 14.63
C SER A 154 8.00 7.63 15.17
N LYS A 155 8.65 8.46 15.99
CA LYS A 155 9.97 8.17 16.58
C LYS A 155 9.88 7.39 17.90
N PHE A 156 9.30 6.19 17.88
CA PHE A 156 9.32 5.30 19.04
C PHE A 156 10.71 4.67 19.24
N LYS A 157 11.10 4.45 20.51
CA LYS A 157 12.41 3.87 20.86
C LYS A 157 12.57 2.41 20.40
N LYS A 158 11.53 1.61 20.53
CA LYS A 158 11.53 0.22 20.07
C LYS A 158 11.26 0.18 18.57
N GLN A 159 11.95 -0.70 17.86
CA GLN A 159 11.86 -0.83 16.41
C GLN A 159 11.42 -2.23 16.00
N ILE A 160 10.70 -2.31 14.88
CA ILE A 160 10.40 -3.56 14.17
C ILE A 160 10.95 -3.39 12.76
N ILE A 161 11.81 -4.31 12.33
CA ILE A 161 12.33 -4.33 10.97
C ILE A 161 11.47 -5.30 10.17
N CYS A 162 10.81 -4.79 9.14
CA CYS A 162 10.01 -5.56 8.20
C CYS A 162 10.76 -5.66 6.88
N GLN A 163 11.15 -6.86 6.44
CA GLN A 163 11.84 -7.07 5.18
C GLN A 163 10.94 -7.83 4.21
N MET A 164 10.82 -7.32 2.98
CA MET A 164 10.06 -7.96 1.91
C MET A 164 10.74 -7.71 0.56
N LYS A 165 10.29 -8.43 -0.46
CA LYS A 165 10.70 -8.29 -1.85
C LYS A 165 9.54 -7.75 -2.67
N ASN A 166 9.85 -7.07 -3.77
CA ASN A 166 8.86 -6.66 -4.76
C ASN A 166 9.36 -6.98 -6.16
N THR A 167 8.58 -7.69 -6.96
CA THR A 167 8.88 -7.90 -8.37
C THR A 167 8.10 -6.94 -9.26
N ASN A 168 8.83 -6.25 -10.15
CA ASN A 168 8.29 -5.34 -11.17
C ASN A 168 7.33 -4.26 -10.62
N ASN A 169 7.56 -3.78 -9.39
CA ASN A 169 6.70 -2.82 -8.70
C ASN A 169 5.23 -3.28 -8.60
N SER A 170 4.97 -4.59 -8.64
CA SER A 170 3.62 -5.13 -8.78
C SER A 170 3.27 -6.14 -7.70
N HIS A 171 4.19 -7.05 -7.37
CA HIS A 171 3.91 -8.15 -6.45
C HIS A 171 4.90 -8.15 -5.29
N PHE A 172 4.38 -8.05 -4.05
CA PHE A 172 5.15 -8.03 -2.82
C PHE A 172 5.09 -9.39 -2.12
N TYR A 173 6.24 -9.89 -1.67
CA TYR A 173 6.37 -11.21 -1.04
C TYR A 173 7.53 -11.23 -0.05
N ILE A 174 7.73 -12.32 0.71
CA ILE A 174 8.71 -12.36 1.80
C ILE A 174 10.00 -13.05 1.35
N GLU A 175 9.93 -14.36 1.15
CA GLU A 175 11.03 -15.23 0.74
C GLU A 175 10.83 -15.65 -0.73
N GLU A 176 9.66 -16.20 -1.04
CA GLU A 176 9.27 -16.75 -2.34
C GLU A 176 8.08 -16.01 -2.95
N TYR A 177 8.02 -15.95 -4.29
CA TYR A 177 6.96 -15.23 -5.02
C TYR A 177 5.53 -15.66 -4.60
N ASN A 178 5.36 -16.93 -4.24
CA ASN A 178 4.05 -17.50 -3.88
C ASN A 178 3.69 -17.32 -2.40
N ASP A 179 4.51 -16.65 -1.59
CA ASP A 179 4.21 -16.39 -0.17
C ASP A 179 2.96 -15.53 0.04
N THR A 180 2.58 -14.77 -0.98
CA THR A 180 1.40 -13.89 -0.96
C THR A 180 0.54 -14.14 -2.19
N PRO A 181 -0.79 -14.04 -2.06
CA PRO A 181 -1.69 -14.19 -3.19
C PRO A 181 -1.61 -12.97 -4.12
N GLY A 182 -1.82 -13.20 -5.42
CA GLY A 182 -2.00 -12.15 -6.44
C GLY A 182 -3.40 -11.54 -6.44
N ASP A 183 -3.97 -11.23 -5.28
CA ASP A 183 -5.32 -10.67 -5.12
C ASP A 183 -5.36 -9.14 -5.12
N GLY A 184 -4.20 -8.51 -5.37
CA GLY A 184 -4.00 -7.06 -5.33
C GLY A 184 -3.68 -6.49 -3.95
N TYR A 185 -3.64 -7.33 -2.91
CA TYR A 185 -3.32 -6.97 -1.53
C TYR A 185 -2.00 -7.60 -1.05
N CYS A 186 -1.15 -8.06 -1.97
CA CYS A 186 0.09 -8.79 -1.67
C CYS A 186 1.02 -8.06 -0.69
N PHE A 187 1.11 -6.73 -0.74
CA PHE A 187 1.85 -5.93 0.24
C PHE A 187 1.31 -6.13 1.68
N PHE A 188 -0.01 -6.05 1.85
CA PHE A 188 -0.66 -6.17 3.15
C PHE A 188 -0.57 -7.60 3.69
N HIS A 189 -0.65 -8.60 2.81
CA HIS A 189 -0.37 -10.00 3.17
C HIS A 189 1.05 -10.19 3.65
N ALA A 190 2.05 -9.69 2.90
CA ALA A 190 3.46 -9.77 3.28
C ALA A 190 3.71 -9.08 4.63
N LEU A 191 3.25 -7.84 4.79
CA LEU A 191 3.42 -7.07 6.02
C LEU A 191 2.75 -7.77 7.22
N ASN A 192 1.53 -8.28 7.05
CA ASN A 192 0.82 -8.98 8.12
C ASN A 192 1.54 -10.27 8.55
N SER A 193 2.06 -11.04 7.59
CA SER A 193 2.83 -12.25 7.86
C SER A 193 4.17 -11.94 8.55
N ILE A 194 4.89 -10.90 8.11
CA ILE A 194 6.12 -10.42 8.77
C ILE A 194 5.83 -9.99 10.21
N LEU A 195 4.78 -9.18 10.43
CA LEU A 195 4.40 -8.73 11.77
C LEU A 195 4.05 -9.90 12.68
N LYS A 196 3.33 -10.91 12.19
CA LYS A 196 3.00 -12.12 12.95
C LYS A 196 4.27 -12.84 13.46
N LYS A 197 5.35 -12.84 12.68
CA LYS A 197 6.64 -13.42 13.07
C LYS A 197 7.47 -12.49 13.96
N ALA A 198 7.36 -11.16 13.78
CA ALA A 198 8.24 -10.18 14.40
C ALA A 198 7.79 -9.70 15.80
N ILE A 199 6.52 -9.89 16.18
CA ILE A 199 5.99 -9.53 17.50
C ILE A 199 5.38 -10.75 18.18
N ASN A 200 5.20 -10.71 19.51
CA ASN A 200 4.55 -11.83 20.20
C ASN A 200 3.07 -11.95 19.82
N GLU A 201 2.55 -13.16 19.98
CA GLU A 201 1.19 -13.54 19.58
C GLU A 201 0.10 -12.65 20.21
N ASN A 202 0.25 -12.27 21.48
CA ASN A 202 -0.72 -11.40 22.15
C ASN A 202 -0.75 -9.98 21.54
N GLU A 203 0.42 -9.40 21.26
CA GLU A 203 0.51 -8.11 20.57
C GLU A 203 -0.07 -8.18 19.15
N PHE A 204 0.21 -9.28 18.43
CA PHE A 204 -0.35 -9.50 17.10
C PHE A 204 -1.87 -9.62 17.14
N ASN A 205 -2.43 -10.42 18.04
CA ASN A 205 -3.87 -10.59 18.18
C ASN A 205 -4.56 -9.27 18.53
N LYS A 206 -3.98 -8.47 19.43
CA LYS A 206 -4.48 -7.11 19.75
C LYS A 206 -4.45 -6.18 18.54
N LEU A 207 -3.41 -6.26 17.71
CA LEU A 207 -3.37 -5.49 16.46
C LEU A 207 -4.51 -5.92 15.52
N GLN A 208 -4.73 -7.23 15.36
CA GLN A 208 -5.82 -7.75 14.53
C GLN A 208 -7.21 -7.30 15.02
N GLU A 209 -7.42 -7.27 16.34
CA GLU A 209 -8.65 -6.74 16.92
C GLU A 209 -8.83 -5.24 16.66
N LYS A 210 -7.75 -4.45 16.80
CA LYS A 210 -7.79 -3.01 16.54
C LYS A 210 -8.17 -2.71 15.09
N ILE A 211 -7.63 -3.48 14.14
CA ILE A 211 -7.99 -3.36 12.72
C ILE A 211 -9.50 -3.55 12.52
N GLN A 212 -10.09 -4.57 13.15
CA GLN A 212 -11.53 -4.83 13.04
C GLN A 212 -12.39 -3.78 13.74
N LYS A 213 -11.97 -3.35 14.94
CA LYS A 213 -12.74 -2.41 15.76
C LYS A 213 -12.81 -1.02 15.14
N ALA A 214 -11.79 -0.62 14.37
CA ALA A 214 -11.76 0.68 13.71
C ALA A 214 -12.97 0.97 12.81
N PHE A 215 -13.62 -0.06 12.26
CA PHE A 215 -14.78 0.07 11.37
C PHE A 215 -16.08 -0.52 11.91
N LYS A 216 -16.09 -1.02 13.16
CA LYS A 216 -17.30 -1.60 13.80
C LYS A 216 -18.06 -0.61 14.70
N ASN A 217 -17.46 0.53 15.03
CA ASN A 217 -18.04 1.52 15.96
C ASN A 217 -18.46 2.84 15.29
N GLY A 218 -18.58 2.85 13.97
CA GLY A 218 -19.16 3.98 13.22
C GLY A 218 -20.65 3.82 13.04
#